data_AF-A0A954ANC6-F1
#
_entry.id   AF-A0A954ANC6-F1
#
_cell.length_a   1.000
_cell.length_b   1.000
_cell.length_c   1.000
_cell.angle_alpha   90.00
_cell.angle_beta   90.00
_cell.angle_gamma   90.00
#
_symmetry.space_group_name_H-M   'P 1'
#
loop_
_entity.id
_entity.type
_entity.pdbx_description
1 polymer ?
#
loop_
_entity_poly.entity_id
_entity_poly.type
_entity_poly.pdbx_seq_one_letter_code
_entity_poly.pdbx_strand_id
1 'polypeptide(L)'
;MSMRAALLGLPMLGIAFGALADASLASQDAPPRLKLDVTYVGSKTGRRAQSFAEFLRARVRKLRVVDLSEVGRADLTPCDVVLLDWEAREQATFEGKSTPLGDRASWNKPTIFLGRTGMDMAIRWDLEGWFG
;
A
#
# COMPACT_ATOMS: atom_id res chain seq x y z
N MET A 1 -23.87 -76.58 37.99
CA MET A 1 -23.01 -76.38 39.19
C MET A 1 -21.60 -76.06 38.71
N SER A 2 -21.05 -74.95 39.20
CA SER A 2 -19.63 -74.56 39.18
C SER A 2 -18.98 -74.12 37.85
N MET A 3 -18.61 -72.83 37.86
CA MET A 3 -17.37 -72.18 37.40
C MET A 3 -16.78 -72.52 36.02
N ARG A 4 -16.62 -71.49 35.17
CA ARG A 4 -15.34 -70.76 35.03
C ARG A 4 -15.46 -69.51 34.15
N ALA A 5 -14.79 -68.46 34.60
CA ALA A 5 -14.67 -67.15 33.99
C ALA A 5 -13.78 -67.16 32.74
N ALA A 6 -14.08 -66.29 31.78
CA ALA A 6 -13.12 -65.40 31.10
C ALA A 6 -13.81 -64.69 29.92
N LEU A 7 -14.33 -63.49 30.12
CA LEU A 7 -14.42 -62.50 29.05
C LEU A 7 -13.77 -61.21 29.56
N LEU A 8 -12.74 -60.78 28.82
CA LEU A 8 -11.96 -59.58 29.07
C LEU A 8 -12.88 -58.35 29.20
N GLY A 9 -12.92 -57.78 30.39
CA GLY A 9 -13.43 -56.42 30.58
C GLY A 9 -12.33 -55.42 30.27
N LEU A 10 -12.45 -54.73 29.13
CA LEU A 10 -11.85 -53.39 28.98
C LEU A 10 -12.43 -52.49 30.08
N PRO A 11 -11.59 -51.68 30.74
CA PRO A 11 -11.65 -50.27 30.35
C PRO A 11 -10.29 -49.57 30.54
N MET A 12 -9.87 -48.73 29.60
CA MET A 12 -9.15 -47.51 29.99
C MET A 12 -9.15 -46.47 28.87
N LEU A 13 -9.63 -45.30 29.26
CA LEU A 13 -9.32 -43.98 28.72
C LEU A 13 -9.67 -43.71 27.26
N GLY A 14 -10.95 -43.37 27.05
CA GLY A 14 -11.29 -42.40 26.02
C GLY A 14 -10.66 -41.05 26.38
N ILE A 15 -9.56 -40.69 25.71
CA ILE A 15 -9.03 -39.33 25.77
C ILE A 15 -10.01 -38.45 24.99
N ALA A 16 -10.88 -37.75 25.71
CA ALA A 16 -11.57 -36.60 25.17
C ALA A 16 -10.53 -35.50 24.91
N PHE A 17 -9.97 -35.49 23.70
CA PHE A 17 -9.17 -34.36 23.23
C PHE A 17 -10.14 -33.18 23.03
N GLY A 18 -10.20 -32.35 24.07
CA GLY A 18 -11.02 -31.17 24.14
C GLY A 18 -10.74 -30.24 22.96
N ALA A 19 -11.82 -29.90 22.27
CA ALA A 19 -11.88 -28.78 21.37
C ALA A 19 -11.64 -27.48 22.16
N LEU A 20 -10.40 -27.01 22.17
CA LEU A 20 -10.05 -25.62 22.38
C LEU A 20 -9.17 -25.21 21.20
N ALA A 21 -9.79 -25.17 20.02
CA ALA A 21 -9.28 -24.33 18.96
C ALA A 21 -9.58 -22.89 19.38
N ASP A 22 -8.57 -22.25 19.99
CA ASP A 22 -8.55 -20.83 20.27
C ASP A 22 -9.00 -20.06 19.03
N ALA A 23 -10.24 -19.59 19.06
CA ALA A 23 -10.80 -18.67 18.10
C ALA A 23 -10.18 -17.28 18.35
N SER A 24 -8.87 -17.16 18.14
CA SER A 24 -8.18 -15.88 18.06
C SER A 24 -7.97 -15.51 16.59
N LEU A 25 -9.08 -15.51 15.83
CA LEU A 25 -9.19 -14.59 14.70
C LEU A 25 -9.57 -13.25 15.33
N ALA A 26 -8.55 -12.53 15.80
CA ALA A 26 -8.71 -11.11 16.06
C ALA A 26 -9.41 -10.52 14.84
N SER A 27 -10.62 -10.02 15.04
CA SER A 27 -11.28 -9.14 14.08
C SER A 27 -10.32 -7.96 13.93
N GLN A 28 -9.47 -7.98 12.90
CA GLN A 28 -8.68 -6.82 12.56
C GLN A 28 -9.69 -5.82 12.06
N ASP A 29 -10.17 -4.95 12.95
CA ASP A 29 -10.93 -3.78 12.56
C ASP A 29 -10.17 -3.12 11.41
N ALA A 30 -10.88 -2.91 10.29
CA ALA A 30 -10.27 -2.29 9.14
C ALA A 30 -9.65 -0.97 9.62
N PRO A 31 -8.35 -0.73 9.35
CA PRO A 31 -7.67 0.44 9.87
C PRO A 31 -8.46 1.69 9.48
N PRO A 32 -8.62 2.66 10.40
CA PRO A 32 -9.46 3.82 10.16
C PRO A 32 -9.01 4.53 8.89
N ARG A 33 -9.97 4.82 8.01
CA ARG A 33 -9.68 5.57 6.78
C ARG A 33 -9.24 6.98 7.11
N LEU A 34 -8.11 7.37 6.59
CA LEU A 34 -7.59 8.73 6.64
C LEU A 34 -8.52 9.65 5.82
N LYS A 35 -8.84 10.82 6.37
CA LYS A 35 -9.63 11.86 5.70
C LYS A 35 -8.79 12.65 4.68
N LEU A 36 -8.09 11.92 3.80
CA LEU A 36 -7.18 12.46 2.80
C LEU A 36 -7.67 12.15 1.39
N ASP A 37 -7.57 13.14 0.52
CA ASP A 37 -7.66 13.00 -0.93
C ASP A 37 -6.25 12.85 -1.49
N VAL A 38 -5.94 11.69 -2.05
CA VAL A 38 -4.61 11.37 -2.57
C VAL A 38 -4.66 11.27 -4.09
N THR A 39 -3.70 11.89 -4.77
CA THR A 39 -3.41 11.62 -6.18
C THR A 39 -2.13 10.81 -6.30
N TYR A 40 -2.25 9.57 -6.77
CA TYR A 40 -1.14 8.74 -7.20
C TYR A 40 -0.83 9.06 -8.67
N VAL A 41 0.41 9.41 -8.96
CA VAL A 41 0.91 9.69 -10.30
C VAL A 41 1.95 8.64 -10.67
N GLY A 42 1.68 7.88 -11.72
CA GLY A 42 2.54 6.81 -12.19
C GLY A 42 1.85 5.98 -13.27
N SER A 43 2.46 4.88 -13.70
CA SER A 43 1.91 3.99 -14.73
C SER A 43 0.57 3.37 -14.32
N LYS A 44 -0.59 3.89 -14.74
CA LYS A 44 -1.90 3.43 -14.25
C LYS A 44 -2.18 1.95 -14.55
N THR A 45 -1.58 1.44 -15.62
CA THR A 45 -1.69 0.05 -16.06
C THR A 45 -0.58 -0.85 -15.50
N GLY A 46 0.43 -0.28 -14.84
CA GLY A 46 1.53 -1.02 -14.25
C GLY A 46 1.11 -1.79 -13.00
N ARG A 47 1.66 -3.00 -12.82
CA ARG A 47 1.39 -3.85 -11.65
C ARG A 47 1.65 -3.12 -10.33
N ARG A 48 2.73 -2.34 -10.26
CA ARG A 48 3.09 -1.56 -9.07
C ARG A 48 2.01 -0.54 -8.69
N ALA A 49 1.53 0.25 -9.66
CA ALA A 49 0.47 1.22 -9.43
C ALA A 49 -0.84 0.56 -9.03
N GLN A 50 -1.19 -0.58 -9.64
CA GLN A 50 -2.38 -1.34 -9.27
C GLN A 50 -2.33 -1.81 -7.82
N SER A 51 -1.22 -2.41 -7.40
CA SER A 51 -1.02 -2.87 -6.01
C SER A 51 -1.07 -1.71 -5.01
N PHE A 52 -0.42 -0.59 -5.30
CA PHE A 52 -0.48 0.60 -4.44
C PHE A 52 -1.87 1.23 -4.41
N ALA A 53 -2.57 1.27 -5.55
CA ALA A 53 -3.91 1.81 -5.61
C ALA A 53 -4.91 0.98 -4.80
N GLU A 54 -4.79 -0.35 -4.84
CA GLU A 54 -5.58 -1.24 -4.00
C GLU A 54 -5.32 -0.98 -2.50
N PHE A 55 -4.05 -0.93 -2.10
CA PHE A 55 -3.66 -0.60 -0.74
C PHE A 55 -4.22 0.76 -0.28
N LEU A 56 -4.07 1.80 -1.10
CA LEU A 56 -4.51 3.16 -0.76
C LEU A 56 -6.04 3.29 -0.70
N ARG A 57 -6.79 2.64 -1.60
CA ARG A 57 -8.27 2.67 -1.58
C ARG A 57 -8.86 2.16 -0.27
N ALA A 58 -8.17 1.24 0.40
CA ALA A 58 -8.59 0.75 1.71
C ALA A 58 -8.32 1.77 2.84
N ARG A 59 -7.43 2.75 2.63
CA ARG A 59 -6.86 3.62 3.68
C ARG A 59 -7.21 5.10 3.56
N VAL A 60 -7.62 5.59 2.40
CA VAL A 60 -7.88 7.03 2.18
C VAL A 60 -9.32 7.31 1.79
N ARG A 61 -9.78 8.56 1.98
CA ARG A 61 -11.13 9.00 1.62
C ARG A 61 -11.34 8.94 0.10
N LYS A 62 -10.37 9.47 -0.65
CA LYS A 62 -10.42 9.53 -2.12
C LYS A 62 -9.05 9.23 -2.70
N LEU A 63 -9.03 8.37 -3.71
CA LEU A 63 -7.84 8.09 -4.50
C LEU A 63 -8.11 8.41 -5.97
N ARG A 64 -7.27 9.25 -6.56
CA ARG A 64 -7.14 9.42 -8.00
C ARG A 64 -5.84 8.76 -8.44
N VAL A 65 -5.88 7.94 -9.49
CA VAL A 65 -4.70 7.36 -10.13
C VAL A 65 -4.61 7.96 -11.52
N VAL A 66 -3.48 8.56 -11.87
CA VAL A 66 -3.26 9.20 -13.18
C VAL A 66 -1.93 8.79 -13.77
N ASP A 67 -1.88 8.71 -15.09
CA ASP A 67 -0.60 8.56 -15.78
C ASP A 67 0.23 9.82 -15.66
N LEU A 68 1.53 9.61 -15.55
CA LEU A 68 2.52 10.68 -15.47
C LEU A 68 2.47 11.63 -16.69
N SER A 69 2.12 11.10 -17.87
CA SER A 69 1.96 11.90 -19.10
C SER A 69 0.65 12.68 -19.19
N GLU A 70 -0.33 12.38 -18.32
CA GLU A 70 -1.68 12.94 -18.37
C GLU A 70 -1.90 14.02 -17.30
N VAL A 71 -0.86 14.41 -16.56
CA VAL A 71 -1.01 15.26 -15.37
C VAL A 71 -0.12 16.49 -15.40
N GLY A 72 -0.73 17.65 -15.22
CA GLY A 72 -0.05 18.90 -14.91
C GLY A 72 -0.27 19.33 -13.46
N ARG A 73 0.48 20.35 -13.02
CA ARG A 73 0.35 20.92 -11.67
C ARG A 73 -1.09 21.31 -11.32
N ALA A 74 -1.83 21.87 -12.27
CA ALA A 74 -3.21 22.31 -12.06
C ALA A 74 -4.13 21.13 -11.65
N ASP A 75 -3.94 19.96 -12.24
CA ASP A 75 -4.70 18.74 -11.96
C ASP A 75 -4.51 18.20 -10.54
N LEU A 76 -3.40 18.58 -9.90
CA LEU A 76 -3.02 18.15 -8.56
C LEU A 76 -3.52 19.11 -7.47
N THR A 77 -3.98 20.31 -7.83
CA THR A 77 -4.57 21.32 -6.92
C THR A 77 -5.68 20.77 -6.02
N PRO A 78 -6.60 19.92 -6.49
CA PRO A 78 -7.74 19.47 -5.68
C PRO A 78 -7.44 18.42 -4.60
N CYS A 79 -6.25 17.82 -4.58
CA CYS A 79 -5.91 16.76 -3.63
C CYS A 79 -5.08 17.25 -2.44
N ASP A 80 -5.11 16.54 -1.32
CA ASP A 80 -4.36 16.86 -0.10
C ASP A 80 -2.90 16.41 -0.21
N VAL A 81 -2.64 15.26 -0.83
CA VAL A 81 -1.31 14.65 -0.96
C VAL A 81 -1.08 14.14 -2.38
N VAL A 82 0.13 14.39 -2.90
CA VAL A 82 0.59 13.80 -4.17
C VAL A 82 1.61 12.71 -3.88
N LEU A 83 1.40 11.54 -4.48
CA LEU A 83 2.34 10.42 -4.43
C LEU A 83 2.87 10.20 -5.86
N LEU A 84 4.16 10.38 -6.03
CA LEU A 84 4.84 10.18 -7.32
C LEU A 84 5.59 8.86 -7.35
N ASP A 85 5.32 8.05 -8.36
CA ASP A 85 5.91 6.73 -8.52
C ASP A 85 6.02 6.31 -10.00
N TRP A 86 7.21 6.46 -10.58
CA TRP A 86 7.51 6.05 -11.95
C TRP A 86 8.84 5.30 -12.08
N GLU A 87 8.95 4.56 -13.18
CA GLU A 87 10.20 3.92 -13.61
C GLU A 87 11.03 4.85 -14.49
N ALA A 88 12.36 4.65 -14.54
CA ALA A 88 13.27 5.49 -15.32
C ALA A 88 12.90 5.60 -16.82
N ARG A 89 12.32 4.55 -17.40
CA ARG A 89 11.88 4.56 -18.81
C ARG A 89 10.68 5.49 -19.08
N GLU A 90 9.87 5.74 -18.05
CA GLU A 90 8.69 6.61 -18.13
C GLU A 90 9.06 8.09 -18.00
N GLN A 91 10.34 8.35 -17.70
CA GLN A 91 10.92 9.68 -17.54
C GLN A 91 11.39 10.29 -18.87
N ALA A 92 11.60 9.46 -19.90
CA ALA A 92 12.10 9.91 -21.21
C ALA A 92 11.20 10.97 -21.89
N THR A 93 9.96 11.12 -21.42
CA THR A 93 9.00 12.14 -21.86
C THR A 93 9.24 13.53 -21.27
N PHE A 94 10.11 13.70 -20.26
CA PHE A 94 10.46 15.00 -19.69
C PHE A 94 11.76 15.52 -20.30
N GLU A 95 11.70 15.89 -21.58
CA GLU A 95 12.77 16.66 -22.24
C GLU A 95 12.79 18.08 -21.66
N GLY A 96 13.59 18.30 -20.62
CA GLY A 96 13.73 19.59 -19.95
C GLY A 96 13.42 19.55 -18.46
N LYS A 97 13.78 20.64 -17.76
CA LYS A 97 13.68 20.76 -16.30
C LYS A 97 12.25 20.67 -15.74
N SER A 98 11.21 20.57 -16.57
CA SER A 98 9.82 20.58 -16.10
C SER A 98 9.40 19.21 -15.57
N THR A 99 9.14 19.15 -14.26
CA THR A 99 8.43 18.05 -13.60
C THR A 99 6.92 18.22 -13.82
N PRO A 100 6.07 17.17 -13.66
CA PRO A 100 4.62 17.33 -13.60
C PRO A 100 4.16 18.27 -12.47
N LEU A 101 5.02 18.51 -11.49
CA LEU A 101 4.77 19.38 -10.35
C LEU A 101 5.17 20.85 -10.62
N GLY A 102 5.82 21.14 -11.74
CA GLY A 102 6.41 22.44 -12.03
C GLY A 102 7.64 22.75 -11.17
N ASP A 103 7.94 24.04 -10.99
CA ASP A 103 9.08 24.50 -10.20
C ASP A 103 8.87 24.31 -8.70
N ARG A 104 9.94 23.94 -7.99
CA ARG A 104 9.92 23.72 -6.54
C ARG A 104 9.33 24.87 -5.75
N ALA A 105 9.69 26.12 -6.10
CA ALA A 105 9.23 27.34 -5.43
C ALA A 105 7.72 27.54 -5.53
N SER A 106 7.11 26.98 -6.57
CA SER A 106 5.68 27.08 -6.81
C SER A 106 4.89 25.95 -6.15
N TRP A 107 5.57 24.94 -5.60
CA TRP A 107 4.96 23.75 -5.05
C TRP A 107 4.79 23.82 -3.53
N ASN A 108 3.55 23.69 -3.05
CA ASN A 108 3.18 23.87 -1.65
C ASN A 108 2.38 22.70 -1.04
N LYS A 109 2.31 21.56 -1.75
CA LYS A 109 1.59 20.38 -1.27
C LYS A 109 2.53 19.36 -0.65
N PRO A 110 2.09 18.63 0.39
CA PRO A 110 2.77 17.41 0.83
C PRO A 110 2.97 16.46 -0.37
N THR A 111 4.20 15.99 -0.56
CA THR A 111 4.56 15.12 -1.67
C THR A 111 5.42 13.98 -1.20
N ILE A 112 5.03 12.77 -1.59
CA ILE A 112 5.73 11.54 -1.29
C ILE A 112 6.34 11.05 -2.60
N PHE A 113 7.66 10.88 -2.62
CA PHE A 113 8.35 10.30 -3.76
C PHE A 113 8.71 8.84 -3.47
N LEU A 114 8.32 7.92 -4.35
CA LEU A 114 8.60 6.51 -4.17
C LEU A 114 9.72 6.02 -5.09
N GLY A 115 10.75 5.42 -4.48
CA GLY A 115 11.87 4.83 -5.19
C GLY A 115 12.66 5.86 -6.02
N ARG A 116 13.04 5.49 -7.25
CA ARG A 116 13.88 6.32 -8.12
C ARG A 116 13.28 7.69 -8.43
N THR A 117 11.96 7.79 -8.48
CA THR A 117 11.20 9.04 -8.54
C THR A 117 11.70 10.11 -7.56
N GLY A 118 12.06 9.71 -6.33
CA GLY A 118 12.53 10.66 -5.32
C GLY A 118 13.88 11.25 -5.64
N MET A 119 14.82 10.41 -6.08
CA MET A 119 16.13 10.87 -6.54
C MET A 119 16.01 11.77 -7.77
N ASP A 120 15.15 11.39 -8.71
CA ASP A 120 14.91 12.13 -9.94
C ASP A 120 14.29 13.52 -9.69
N MET A 121 13.38 13.60 -8.71
CA MET A 121 12.77 14.86 -8.29
C MET A 121 13.74 15.71 -7.48
N ALA A 122 14.54 15.09 -6.60
CA ALA A 122 15.57 15.79 -5.85
C ALA A 122 16.57 16.49 -6.77
N ILE A 123 17.05 15.80 -7.82
CA ILE A 123 17.94 16.39 -8.83
C ILE A 123 17.28 17.56 -9.56
N ARG A 124 16.01 17.43 -9.96
CA ARG A 124 15.31 18.48 -10.74
C ARG A 124 14.96 19.71 -9.92
N TRP A 125 14.61 19.51 -8.65
CA TRP A 125 14.27 20.57 -7.72
C TRP A 125 15.48 21.09 -6.95
N ASP A 126 16.67 20.59 -7.25
CA ASP A 126 17.92 20.92 -6.55
C ASP A 126 17.74 20.79 -5.04
N LEU A 127 17.07 19.72 -4.60
CA LEU A 127 16.85 19.46 -3.19
C LEU A 127 18.14 18.94 -2.58
N GLU A 128 18.68 19.71 -1.64
CA GLU A 128 19.72 19.22 -0.74
C GLU A 128 19.10 18.18 0.21
N GLY A 129 19.76 17.02 0.34
CA GLY A 129 19.28 15.96 1.22
C GLY A 129 20.34 14.89 1.48
N TRP A 130 20.18 14.19 2.60
CA TRP A 130 20.95 13.00 2.97
C TRP A 130 20.03 11.77 3.00
N PHE A 131 20.57 10.61 2.63
CA PHE A 131 19.90 9.31 2.69
C PHE A 131 20.06 8.68 4.08
N GLY A 132 19.01 8.01 4.56
CA GLY A 132 18.97 7.20 5.78
C GLY A 132 18.31 5.86 5.51
#